data_AF-A0A8S2PH62-F1
#
_entry.id   AF-A0A8S2PH62-F1
#
_cell.length_a   1.000
_cell.length_b   1.000
_cell.length_c   1.000
_cell.angle_alpha   90.00
_cell.angle_beta   90.00
_cell.angle_gamma   90.00
#
_symmetry.space_group_name_H-M   'P 1'
#
loop_
_entity.id
_entity.type
_entity.pdbx_description
1 polymer ?
#
loop_
_entity_poly.entity_id
_entity_poly.type
_entity_poly.pdbx_seq_one_letter_code
_entity_poly.pdbx_strand_id
1 'polypeptide(L)'
;MLHNIIEFLIIKKQNIHKRGKLQYIKRLCNINNVITNVSSDNDDLEQCIIQKFTFDYLMGDGLFIIRVLSKNVSEMVAADVVENIFKNFREKEKEDERQRDATHMEELVESSEHTLV
;
A
#
# COMPACT_ATOMS: atom_id res chain seq x y z
N MET A 1 -9.03 24.47 26.10
CA MET A 1 -7.86 24.87 25.28
C MET A 1 -6.73 23.83 25.31
N LEU A 2 -6.26 23.35 26.46
CA LEU A 2 -5.19 22.33 26.54
C LEU A 2 -5.52 21.00 25.84
N HIS A 3 -6.78 20.54 25.91
CA HIS A 3 -7.23 19.32 25.22
C HIS A 3 -6.99 19.36 23.70
N ASN A 4 -7.34 20.48 23.05
CA ASN A 4 -7.16 20.66 21.61
C ASN A 4 -5.68 20.69 21.20
N ILE A 5 -4.81 21.19 22.07
CA ILE A 5 -3.35 21.20 21.84
C ILE A 5 -2.78 19.78 21.93
N ILE A 6 -3.24 18.98 22.90
CA ILE A 6 -2.82 17.58 23.05
C ILE A 6 -3.28 16.75 21.85
N GLU A 7 -4.53 16.87 21.42
CA GLU A 7 -5.01 16.16 20.23
C GLU A 7 -4.24 16.57 18.96
N PHE A 8 -3.98 17.87 18.77
CA PHE A 8 -3.17 18.36 17.66
C PHE A 8 -1.75 17.76 17.66
N LEU A 9 -1.12 17.66 18.82
CA LEU A 9 0.21 17.07 18.97
C LEU A 9 0.20 15.56 18.70
N ILE A 10 -0.84 14.84 19.14
CA ILE A 10 -1.02 13.40 18.85
C ILE A 10 -1.18 13.18 17.34
N ILE A 11 -2.05 13.95 16.69
CA ILE A 11 -2.29 13.86 15.24
C ILE A 11 -1.00 14.18 14.47
N LYS A 12 -0.26 15.23 14.86
CA LYS A 12 1.02 15.55 14.22
C LYS A 12 2.05 14.44 14.40
N LYS A 13 2.19 13.87 15.60
CA LYS A 13 3.13 12.78 15.88
C LYS A 13 2.81 11.55 15.05
N GLN A 14 1.54 11.19 14.95
CA GLN A 14 1.09 10.07 14.10
C GLN A 14 1.42 10.32 12.63
N ASN A 15 1.19 11.54 12.12
CA ASN A 15 1.50 11.90 10.72
C ASN A 15 3.01 11.91 10.41
N ILE A 16 3.86 12.40 11.33
CA ILE A 16 5.31 12.35 11.17
C ILE A 16 5.80 10.89 11.12
N HIS A 17 5.26 10.04 11.99
CA HIS A 17 5.63 8.63 12.02
C HIS A 17 5.20 7.90 10.74
N LYS A 18 4.00 8.20 10.21
CA LYS A 18 3.52 7.70 8.92
C LYS A 18 4.46 8.12 7.76
N ARG A 19 4.85 9.40 7.71
CA ARG A 19 5.78 9.91 6.68
C ARG A 19 7.13 9.19 6.68
N GLY A 20 7.74 8.97 7.85
CA GLY A 20 9.04 8.29 7.93
C GLY A 20 8.99 6.82 7.51
N LYS A 21 7.86 6.13 7.77
CA LYS A 21 7.62 4.75 7.30
C LYS A 21 7.52 4.69 5.78
N LEU A 22 6.73 5.60 5.21
CA LEU A 22 6.50 5.68 3.77
C LEU A 22 7.78 6.02 3.00
N GLN A 23 8.58 6.95 3.49
CA GLN A 23 9.86 7.32 2.85
C GLN A 23 10.85 6.16 2.82
N TYR A 24 10.89 5.35 3.88
CA TYR A 24 11.78 4.20 3.95
C TYR A 24 11.42 3.13 2.92
N ILE A 25 10.14 2.79 2.79
CA ILE A 25 9.66 1.85 1.77
C ILE A 25 9.83 2.43 0.37
N LYS A 26 9.47 3.70 0.14
CA LYS A 26 9.66 4.38 -1.14
C LYS A 26 11.12 4.34 -1.58
N ARG A 27 12.07 4.54 -0.65
CA ARG A 27 13.50 4.41 -0.92
C ARG A 27 13.88 3.00 -1.39
N LEU A 28 13.44 1.96 -0.69
CA LEU A 28 13.77 0.56 -1.06
C LEU A 28 13.15 0.17 -2.42
N CYS A 29 11.91 0.57 -2.68
CA CYS A 29 11.27 0.33 -3.98
C CYS A 29 11.96 1.09 -5.13
N ASN A 30 12.57 2.24 -4.85
CA ASN A 30 13.27 3.06 -5.85
C ASN A 30 14.62 2.45 -6.26
N ILE A 31 15.30 1.73 -5.36
CA ILE A 31 16.60 1.10 -5.65
C ILE A 31 16.49 0.11 -6.82
N ASN A 32 15.38 -0.65 -6.88
CA ASN A 32 15.14 -1.62 -7.94
C ASN A 32 14.28 -1.07 -9.09
N ASN A 33 14.01 0.24 -9.14
CA ASN A 33 13.13 0.87 -10.14
C ASN A 33 11.75 0.19 -10.26
N VAL A 34 11.25 -0.43 -9.18
CA VAL A 34 9.95 -1.12 -9.17
C VAL A 34 8.81 -0.13 -9.33
N ILE A 35 9.01 1.06 -8.78
CA ILE A 35 8.22 2.24 -9.08
C ILE A 35 8.88 2.85 -10.31
N THR A 36 8.58 2.30 -11.47
CA THR A 36 9.04 2.83 -12.76
C THR A 36 8.51 4.25 -12.91
N ASN A 37 9.41 5.16 -13.30
CA ASN A 37 9.17 6.57 -13.64
C ASN A 37 8.08 6.77 -14.72
N VAL A 38 6.81 6.50 -14.40
CA VAL A 38 5.68 6.85 -15.27
C VAL A 38 5.26 8.26 -14.90
N SER A 39 5.89 9.20 -15.61
CA SER A 39 5.38 10.52 -15.99
C SER A 39 4.57 11.28 -14.95
N SER A 40 5.10 12.46 -14.58
CA SER A 40 4.60 13.57 -13.76
C SER A 40 3.08 13.79 -13.52
N ASP A 41 2.19 13.13 -14.25
CA ASP A 41 0.73 13.23 -14.16
C ASP A 41 0.08 12.16 -13.26
N ASN A 42 0.80 11.08 -12.86
CA ASN A 42 0.25 9.99 -12.04
C ASN A 42 0.89 9.79 -10.64
N ASP A 43 1.69 10.76 -10.17
CA ASP A 43 2.42 10.64 -8.88
C ASP A 43 1.46 10.43 -7.69
N ASP A 44 0.24 10.99 -7.75
CA ASP A 44 -0.77 10.80 -6.70
C ASP A 44 -1.27 9.36 -6.60
N LEU A 45 -1.43 8.67 -7.74
CA LEU A 45 -1.85 7.28 -7.78
C LEU A 45 -0.76 6.35 -7.26
N GLU A 46 0.49 6.58 -7.69
CA GLU A 46 1.64 5.81 -7.18
C GLU A 46 1.83 6.01 -5.68
N GLN A 47 1.71 7.24 -5.18
CA GLN A 47 1.76 7.52 -3.75
C GLN A 47 0.64 6.81 -3.00
N CYS A 48 -0.58 6.76 -3.55
CA CYS A 48 -1.70 6.03 -2.96
C CYS A 48 -1.40 4.53 -2.88
N ILE A 49 -0.89 3.93 -3.95
CA ILE A 49 -0.54 2.50 -4.00
C ILE A 49 0.57 2.17 -2.99
N ILE A 50 1.60 3.02 -2.89
CA ILE A 50 2.70 2.82 -1.92
C ILE A 50 2.20 2.98 -0.48
N GLN A 51 1.25 3.90 -0.24
CA GLN A 51 0.62 4.05 1.06
C GLN A 51 -0.21 2.81 1.42
N LYS A 52 -1.04 2.32 0.51
CA LYS A 52 -1.82 1.08 0.68
C LYS A 52 -0.91 -0.11 0.93
N PHE A 53 0.16 -0.24 0.16
CA PHE A 53 1.19 -1.24 0.39
C PHE A 53 1.80 -1.11 1.79
N THR A 54 2.24 0.08 2.19
CA THR A 54 2.97 0.30 3.45
C THR A 54 2.09 0.12 4.69
N PHE A 55 0.85 0.61 4.65
CA PHE A 55 -0.02 0.66 5.82
C PHE A 55 -1.01 -0.50 5.89
N ASP A 56 -1.54 -0.96 4.75
CA ASP A 56 -2.60 -1.96 4.72
C ASP A 56 -2.05 -3.35 4.46
N TYR A 57 -1.07 -3.49 3.56
CA TYR A 57 -0.48 -4.79 3.24
C TYR A 57 0.68 -5.16 4.17
N LEU A 58 1.64 -4.25 4.35
CA LEU A 58 2.85 -4.50 5.12
C LEU A 58 2.62 -4.37 6.63
N MET A 59 1.65 -3.54 7.02
CA MET A 59 1.28 -3.25 8.41
C MET A 59 2.48 -2.85 9.29
N GLY A 60 2.25 -2.73 10.61
CA GLY A 60 3.30 -2.38 11.57
C GLY A 60 4.46 -3.38 11.62
N ASP A 61 4.14 -4.67 11.56
CA ASP A 61 5.10 -5.76 11.81
C ASP A 61 5.94 -6.09 10.57
N GLY A 62 5.34 -6.10 9.37
CA GLY A 62 6.10 -6.30 8.14
C GLY A 62 7.15 -5.20 7.96
N LEU A 63 6.83 -3.97 8.34
CA LEU A 63 7.79 -2.86 8.22
C LEU A 63 8.95 -3.01 9.21
N PHE A 64 8.66 -3.52 10.40
CA PHE A 64 9.68 -3.84 11.38
C PHE A 64 10.61 -4.93 10.86
N ILE A 65 10.06 -6.01 10.28
CA ILE A 65 10.85 -7.09 9.69
C ILE A 65 11.76 -6.57 8.58
N ILE A 66 11.24 -5.74 7.66
CA ILE A 66 12.07 -5.15 6.59
C ILE A 66 13.21 -4.30 7.16
N ARG A 67 12.96 -3.52 8.21
CA ARG A 67 14.01 -2.73 8.88
C ARG A 67 15.06 -3.58 9.57
N VAL A 68 14.66 -4.69 10.17
CA VAL A 68 15.60 -5.62 10.78
C VAL A 68 16.41 -6.31 9.69
N LEU A 69 15.75 -6.75 8.62
CA LEU A 69 16.40 -7.36 7.46
C LEU A 69 17.46 -6.43 6.88
N SER A 70 17.12 -5.17 6.56
CA SER A 70 18.04 -4.21 5.95
C SER A 70 19.24 -3.83 6.83
N LYS A 71 19.22 -4.17 8.13
CA LYS A 71 20.36 -3.99 9.03
C LYS A 71 21.32 -5.17 9.02
N ASN A 72 20.83 -6.34 8.62
CA ASN A 72 21.58 -7.60 8.61
C ASN A 72 22.04 -7.99 7.20
N VAL A 73 21.42 -7.46 6.16
CA VAL A 73 21.80 -7.67 4.76
C VAL A 73 22.15 -6.36 4.07
N SER A 74 22.73 -6.45 2.86
CA SER A 74 22.96 -5.26 2.04
C SER A 74 21.63 -4.60 1.65
N GLU A 75 21.67 -3.28 1.45
CA GLU A 75 20.48 -2.51 1.06
C GLU A 75 19.88 -3.02 -0.26
N MET A 76 20.71 -3.55 -1.16
CA MET A 76 20.31 -4.13 -2.44
C MET A 76 19.49 -5.43 -2.26
N VAL A 77 19.94 -6.34 -1.38
CA VAL A 77 19.19 -7.57 -1.06
C VAL A 77 17.87 -7.25 -0.36
N ALA A 78 17.87 -6.25 0.52
CA ALA A 78 16.63 -5.79 1.14
C ALA A 78 15.65 -5.22 0.10
N ALA A 79 16.14 -4.46 -0.89
CA ALA A 79 15.34 -3.93 -1.99
C ALA A 79 14.72 -5.07 -2.83
N ASP A 80 15.48 -6.11 -3.16
CA ASP A 80 14.98 -7.29 -3.90
C ASP A 80 13.84 -7.99 -3.15
N VAL A 81 13.96 -8.12 -1.83
CA VAL A 81 12.88 -8.70 -1.01
C VAL A 81 11.65 -7.81 -1.03
N VAL A 82 11.80 -6.49 -0.85
CA VAL A 82 10.67 -5.54 -0.91
C VAL A 82 10.00 -5.57 -2.29
N GLU A 83 10.77 -5.66 -3.36
CA GLU A 83 10.26 -5.79 -4.72
C GLU A 83 9.36 -7.02 -4.88
N ASN A 84 9.82 -8.19 -4.43
CA ASN A 84 9.05 -9.42 -4.54
C ASN A 84 7.76 -9.37 -3.70
N ILE A 85 7.84 -8.81 -2.49
CA ILE A 85 6.66 -8.58 -1.63
C ILE A 85 5.68 -7.62 -2.31
N PHE A 86 6.18 -6.57 -2.97
CA PHE A 86 5.34 -5.60 -3.69
C PHE A 86 4.68 -6.20 -4.94
N LYS A 87 5.37 -7.08 -5.68
CA LYS A 87 4.78 -7.83 -6.80
C LYS A 87 3.62 -8.71 -6.33
N ASN A 88 3.82 -9.47 -5.25
CA ASN A 88 2.76 -10.29 -4.64
C ASN A 88 1.56 -9.45 -4.20
N PHE A 89 1.81 -8.25 -3.64
CA PHE A 89 0.75 -7.30 -3.31
C PHE A 89 -0.05 -6.88 -4.56
N ARG A 90 0.63 -6.52 -5.66
CA ARG A 90 -0.05 -6.14 -6.91
C ARG A 90 -0.82 -7.28 -7.55
N GLU A 91 -0.30 -8.50 -7.49
CA GLU A 91 -1.00 -9.68 -7.99
C GLU A 91 -2.27 -9.95 -7.19
N LYS A 92 -2.21 -9.80 -5.86
CA LYS A 92 -3.38 -9.91 -5.00
C LYS A 92 -4.42 -8.83 -5.30
N GLU A 93 -4.00 -7.57 -5.46
CA GLU A 93 -4.93 -6.48 -5.79
C GLU A 93 -5.67 -6.74 -7.11
N LYS A 94 -4.98 -7.25 -8.13
CA LYS A 94 -5.61 -7.64 -9.41
C LYS A 94 -6.60 -8.79 -9.25
N GLU A 95 -6.30 -9.75 -8.36
CA GLU A 95 -7.21 -10.86 -8.08
C GLU A 95 -8.47 -10.38 -7.35
N ASP A 96 -8.31 -9.50 -6.35
CA ASP A 96 -9.42 -8.90 -5.61
C ASP A 96 -10.27 -7.97 -6.50
N GLU A 97 -9.69 -7.33 -7.52
CA GLU A 97 -10.42 -6.61 -8.58
C GLU A 97 -11.26 -7.57 -9.44
N ARG A 98 -10.67 -8.66 -9.94
CA ARG A 98 -11.39 -9.65 -10.76
C ARG A 98 -12.58 -10.29 -10.04
N GLN A 99 -12.44 -10.55 -8.75
CA GLN A 99 -13.53 -11.12 -7.95
C GLN A 99 -14.69 -10.13 -7.75
N ARG A 100 -14.39 -8.84 -7.55
CA ARG A 100 -15.43 -7.80 -7.43
C ARG A 100 -16.21 -7.61 -8.73
N ASP A 101 -15.53 -7.66 -9.88
CA ASP A 101 -16.19 -7.59 -11.18
C ASP A 101 -17.08 -8.81 -11.43
N ALA A 102 -16.65 -10.00 -11.01
CA ALA A 102 -17.44 -11.23 -11.12
C ALA A 102 -18.70 -11.20 -10.25
N THR A 103 -18.60 -10.74 -8.99
CA THR A 103 -19.76 -10.62 -8.09
C THR A 103 -20.78 -9.57 -8.58
N HIS A 104 -20.31 -8.49 -9.21
CA HIS A 104 -21.22 -7.46 -9.73
C HIS A 104 -21.99 -7.92 -10.98
N MET A 105 -21.44 -8.86 -11.77
CA MET A 105 -22.19 -9.50 -12.86
C MET A 105 -23.27 -10.47 -12.35
N GLU A 106 -23.04 -11.14 -11.22
CA GLU A 106 -23.99 -12.09 -10.63
C GLU A 106 -25.24 -11.37 -10.07
N GLU A 107 -25.05 -10.21 -9.45
CA GLU A 107 -26.14 -9.38 -8.87
C GLU A 107 -27.04 -8.74 -9.94
N LEU A 108 -26.52 -8.47 -11.14
CA LEU A 108 -27.31 -7.98 -12.29
C LEU A 108 -28.15 -9.09 -12.94
N VAL A 109 -27.74 -10.35 -12.83
CA VAL A 109 -28.50 -11.50 -13.36
C VAL A 109 -29.69 -11.80 -12.46
N GLU A 110 -29.53 -11.80 -11.13
CA GLU A 110 -30.64 -12.02 -10.17
C GLU A 110 -31.70 -10.91 -10.19
N SER A 111 -31.32 -9.66 -10.48
CA SER A 111 -32.29 -8.56 -10.64
C SER A 111 -33.18 -8.70 -11.87
N SER A 112 -32.80 -9.49 -12.87
CA SER A 112 -33.57 -9.64 -14.12
C SER A 112 -34.66 -10.71 -14.02
N GLU A 113 -34.49 -11.72 -13.16
CA GLU A 113 -35.46 -12.81 -12.99
C GLU A 113 -36.67 -12.42 -12.13
N HIS A 114 -36.54 -11.40 -11.26
CA HIS A 114 -37.63 -10.95 -10.39
C HIS A 114 -38.64 -9.98 -11.02
N THR A 115 -38.49 -9.59 -12.29
CA THR A 115 -39.43 -8.70 -12.99
C THR A 115 -40.49 -9.47 -13.83
N LEU A 116 -40.40 -10.80 -13.90
CA LEU A 116 -41.36 -11.66 -14.61
C LEU A 116 -42.09 -12.60 -13.64
N VAL A 117 -42.73 -12.05 -12.61
CA VAL A 117 -43.81 -12.74 -11.87
C VAL A 117 -44.96 -11.76 -11.63
#